data_AF-A0A4R1I798-F1
#
_entry.id   AF-A0A4R1I798-F1
#
_cell.length_a   1.000
_cell.length_b   1.000
_cell.length_c   1.000
_cell.angle_alpha   90.00
_cell.angle_beta   90.00
_cell.angle_gamma   90.00
#
_symmetry.space_group_name_H-M   'P 1'
#
loop_
_entity.id
_entity.type
_entity.pdbx_description
1 polymer ?
#
loop_
_entity_poly.entity_id
_entity_poly.type
_entity_poly.pdbx_seq_one_letter_code
_entity_poly.pdbx_strand_id
1 'polypeptide(L)'
;MADSITDNPEDEADEGYDAAFDQHRAALYDMLMEYADDHDLSDGFMAVLASDIGLSLRMVAYAAETEKPSVGGLRVDLDRYARELGDSVRDAKKYAAEFIAEAKAAQEGDEDEDEDATGPDEDGSDGKDGDPKSRPS
;
A
#
# COMPACT_ATOMS: atom_id res chain seq x y z
N MET A 1 22.79 6.53 -37.06
CA MET A 1 22.80 7.28 -35.79
C MET A 1 21.39 7.20 -35.27
N ALA A 2 21.17 6.40 -34.23
CA ALA A 2 19.88 6.33 -33.56
C ALA A 2 19.82 7.56 -32.63
N ASP A 3 18.84 8.42 -32.86
CA ASP A 3 18.45 9.44 -31.89
C ASP A 3 17.98 8.72 -30.64
N SER A 4 18.79 8.78 -29.59
CA SER A 4 18.37 8.44 -28.24
C SER A 4 17.54 9.62 -27.76
N ILE A 5 16.24 9.59 -28.03
CA ILE A 5 15.25 10.42 -27.34
C ILE A 5 15.31 9.96 -25.88
N THR A 6 16.06 10.70 -25.06
CA THR A 6 15.83 10.73 -23.63
C THR A 6 14.45 11.32 -23.44
N ASP A 7 13.48 10.43 -23.26
CA ASP A 7 12.14 10.72 -22.80
C ASP A 7 12.28 11.31 -21.39
N ASN A 8 12.48 12.63 -21.30
CA ASN A 8 12.52 13.33 -20.03
C ASN A 8 11.06 13.69 -19.70
N PRO A 9 10.42 13.02 -18.73
CA PRO A 9 9.00 13.23 -18.44
C PRO A 9 8.69 14.66 -17.97
N GLU A 10 9.71 15.48 -17.67
CA GLU A 10 9.54 16.89 -17.27
C GLU A 10 9.05 17.84 -18.38
N ASP A 11 8.96 17.40 -19.65
CA ASP A 11 8.64 18.25 -20.81
C ASP A 11 7.23 18.02 -21.43
N GLU A 12 6.43 17.08 -20.92
CA GLU A 12 5.07 16.84 -21.43
C GLU A 12 3.98 17.46 -20.53
N ALA A 13 3.01 18.15 -21.16
CA ALA A 13 1.88 18.85 -20.55
C ALA A 13 1.27 18.15 -19.31
N ASP A 14 0.88 18.91 -18.28
CA ASP A 14 0.37 18.47 -16.95
C ASP A 14 -0.35 17.12 -16.91
N GLU A 15 -1.30 16.84 -17.83
CA GLU A 15 -2.05 15.58 -17.85
C GLU A 15 -1.20 14.35 -18.24
N GLY A 16 -0.20 14.52 -19.10
CA GLY A 16 0.75 13.47 -19.50
C GLY A 16 1.74 13.14 -18.39
N TYR A 17 2.22 14.18 -17.68
CA TYR A 17 3.09 14.01 -16.53
C TYR A 17 2.39 13.23 -15.40
N ASP A 18 1.17 13.63 -15.02
CA ASP A 18 0.43 12.97 -13.93
C ASP A 18 0.13 11.50 -14.26
N ALA A 19 -0.29 11.22 -15.50
CA ALA A 19 -0.54 9.86 -15.95
C ALA A 19 0.74 9.00 -15.95
N ALA A 20 1.86 9.54 -16.43
CA ALA A 20 3.15 8.85 -16.41
C ALA A 20 3.62 8.64 -14.97
N PHE A 21 3.45 9.63 -14.09
CA PHE A 21 3.80 9.54 -12.68
C PHE A 21 3.01 8.42 -12.00
N ASP A 22 1.69 8.37 -12.17
CA ASP A 22 0.84 7.33 -11.57
C ASP A 22 1.17 5.93 -12.11
N GLN A 23 1.41 5.80 -13.41
CA GLN A 23 1.82 4.54 -14.04
C GLN A 23 3.14 4.04 -13.43
N HIS A 24 4.15 4.90 -13.34
CA HIS A 24 5.46 4.50 -12.82
C HIS A 24 5.43 4.28 -11.30
N ARG A 25 4.64 5.06 -10.57
CA ARG A 25 4.41 4.85 -9.13
C ARG A 25 3.80 3.48 -8.87
N ALA A 26 2.81 3.06 -9.64
CA ALA A 26 2.19 1.74 -9.50
C ALA A 26 3.22 0.61 -9.78
N ALA A 27 3.95 0.71 -10.89
CA ALA A 27 4.96 -0.30 -11.23
C ALA A 27 6.09 -0.42 -10.18
N LEU A 28 6.52 0.71 -9.61
CA LEU A 28 7.51 0.72 -8.52
C LEU A 28 6.92 0.14 -7.22
N TYR A 29 5.66 0.43 -6.92
CA TYR A 29 4.98 -0.14 -5.77
C TYR A 29 4.92 -1.66 -5.86
N ASP A 30 4.50 -2.21 -7.00
CA ASP A 30 4.41 -3.65 -7.22
C ASP A 30 5.76 -4.32 -7.02
N MET A 31 6.83 -3.74 -7.56
CA MET A 31 8.20 -4.24 -7.39
C MET A 31 8.68 -4.19 -5.93
N LEU A 32 8.31 -3.14 -5.19
CA LEU A 32 8.65 -3.02 -3.77
C LEU A 32 7.90 -4.07 -2.94
N MET A 33 6.62 -4.32 -3.23
CA MET A 33 5.83 -5.32 -2.51
C MET A 33 6.29 -6.75 -2.81
N GLU A 34 6.61 -7.06 -4.07
CA GLU A 34 7.20 -8.35 -4.45
C GLU A 34 8.51 -8.60 -3.70
N TYR A 35 9.38 -7.60 -3.63
CA TYR A 35 10.62 -7.69 -2.85
C TYR A 35 10.35 -7.85 -1.35
N ALA A 36 9.32 -7.17 -0.82
CA ALA A 36 8.95 -7.26 0.59
C ALA A 36 8.49 -8.67 0.96
N ASP A 37 7.62 -9.25 0.12
CA ASP A 37 7.09 -10.60 0.28
C ASP A 37 8.19 -11.66 0.22
N ASP A 38 9.08 -11.57 -0.78
CA ASP A 38 10.21 -12.49 -0.96
C ASP A 38 11.18 -12.49 0.23
N HIS A 39 11.21 -11.40 0.99
CA HIS A 39 12.13 -11.19 2.09
C HIS A 39 11.48 -11.06 3.48
N ASP A 40 10.17 -11.33 3.59
CA ASP A 40 9.39 -11.22 4.85
C ASP A 40 9.58 -9.85 5.53
N LEU A 41 9.47 -8.78 4.75
CA LEU A 41 9.63 -7.40 5.20
C LEU A 41 8.27 -6.74 5.41
N SER A 42 8.11 -6.00 6.50
CA SER A 42 6.88 -5.26 6.76
C SER A 42 6.77 -4.00 5.89
N ASP A 43 5.54 -3.61 5.56
CA ASP A 43 5.22 -2.38 4.85
C ASP A 43 5.83 -1.15 5.52
N GLY A 44 5.87 -1.14 6.86
CA GLY A 44 6.48 -0.06 7.64
C GLY A 44 7.99 0.05 7.41
N PHE A 45 8.68 -1.08 7.26
CA PHE A 45 10.11 -1.09 6.91
C PHE A 45 10.33 -0.65 5.46
N MET A 46 9.50 -1.12 4.53
CA MET A 46 9.56 -0.73 3.12
C MET A 46 9.30 0.76 2.92
N ALA A 47 8.38 1.36 3.67
CA ALA A 47 8.13 2.80 3.64
C ALA A 47 9.38 3.62 4.04
N VAL A 48 10.14 3.15 5.04
CA VAL A 48 11.40 3.78 5.44
C VAL A 48 12.46 3.62 4.36
N LEU A 49 12.61 2.43 3.77
CA LEU A 49 13.56 2.18 2.68
C LEU A 49 13.25 3.04 1.44
N ALA A 50 12.00 3.08 1.01
CA ALA A 50 11.59 3.90 -0.13
C ALA A 50 11.87 5.39 0.09
N SER A 51 11.69 5.87 1.33
CA SER A 51 12.03 7.25 1.71
C SER A 51 13.54 7.53 1.61
N ASP A 52 14.38 6.59 2.06
CA ASP A 52 15.85 6.70 1.99
C ASP A 52 16.36 6.68 0.55
N ILE A 53 15.79 5.81 -0.28
CA ILE A 53 16.07 5.75 -1.73
C ILE A 53 15.68 7.08 -2.39
N GLY A 54 14.50 7.62 -2.09
CA GLY A 54 14.04 8.91 -2.63
C GLY A 54 14.98 10.07 -2.29
N LEU A 55 15.45 10.14 -1.04
CA LEU A 55 16.45 11.13 -0.61
C LEU A 55 17.77 10.98 -1.39
N SER A 56 18.24 9.73 -1.56
CA SER A 56 19.45 9.44 -2.31
C SER A 56 19.32 9.84 -3.78
N LEU A 57 18.18 9.53 -4.42
CA LEU A 57 17.89 9.95 -5.79
C LEU A 57 17.87 11.47 -5.92
N ARG A 58 17.30 12.18 -4.94
CA ARG A 58 17.29 13.65 -4.95
C ARG A 58 18.71 14.24 -4.88
N MET A 59 19.57 13.66 -4.04
CA MET A 59 20.98 14.07 -3.96
C MET A 59 21.72 13.83 -5.29
N VAL A 60 21.43 12.71 -5.98
CA VAL A 60 22.01 12.38 -7.29
C VAL A 60 21.53 13.35 -8.36
N ALA A 61 20.22 13.63 -8.43
CA ALA A 61 19.63 14.60 -9.36
C ALA A 61 20.28 15.99 -9.21
N TYR A 62 20.39 16.48 -7.97
CA TYR A 62 21.08 17.75 -7.70
C TYR A 62 22.52 17.76 -8.24
N ALA A 63 23.28 16.69 -7.99
CA ALA A 63 24.65 16.59 -8.43
C ALA A 63 24.80 16.49 -9.96
N ALA A 64 23.84 15.85 -10.64
CA ALA A 64 23.84 15.67 -12.09
C ALA A 64 23.43 16.93 -12.85
N GLU A 65 22.46 17.68 -12.32
CA GLU A 65 21.84 18.81 -13.03
C GLU A 65 22.49 20.17 -12.68
N THR A 66 23.21 20.26 -11.57
CA THR A 66 23.85 21.50 -11.15
C THR A 66 25.23 21.65 -11.78
N GLU A 67 25.47 22.72 -12.56
CA GLU A 67 26.76 22.99 -13.23
C GLU A 67 27.97 23.00 -12.26
N LYS A 68 27.78 23.52 -11.04
CA LYS A 68 28.80 23.60 -9.98
C LYS A 68 28.19 23.18 -8.64
N PRO A 69 28.02 21.87 -8.38
CA PRO A 69 27.36 21.40 -7.18
C PRO A 69 28.18 21.78 -5.94
N SER A 70 27.48 22.13 -4.87
CA SER A 70 28.11 22.50 -3.59
C SER A 70 27.31 21.96 -2.42
N VAL A 71 28.00 21.75 -1.28
CA VAL A 71 27.34 21.31 -0.04
C VAL A 71 26.25 22.29 0.41
N GLY A 72 26.50 23.60 0.27
CA GLY A 72 25.52 24.63 0.63
C GLY A 72 24.28 24.58 -0.26
N GLY A 73 24.47 24.42 -1.57
CA GLY A 73 23.36 24.30 -2.51
C GLY A 73 22.54 23.03 -2.30
N LEU A 74 23.20 21.88 -2.08
CA LEU A 74 22.51 20.63 -1.79
C LEU A 74 21.66 20.72 -0.51
N ARG A 75 22.16 21.37 0.54
CA ARG A 75 21.37 21.57 1.77
C ARG A 75 20.09 22.36 1.51
N VAL A 76 20.17 23.44 0.74
CA VAL A 76 18.99 24.24 0.36
C VAL A 76 18.02 23.43 -0.48
N ASP A 77 18.53 22.59 -1.38
CA ASP A 77 17.71 21.69 -2.19
C ASP A 77 16.98 20.65 -1.33
N LEU A 78 17.69 19.99 -0.41
CA LEU A 78 17.09 19.05 0.54
C LEU A 78 16.07 19.71 1.47
N ASP A 79 16.32 20.96 1.91
CA ASP A 79 15.35 21.73 2.69
C ASP A 79 14.07 22.03 1.87
N ARG A 80 14.18 22.21 0.56
CA ARG A 80 13.02 22.37 -0.34
C ARG A 80 12.28 21.04 -0.47
N TYR A 81 13.00 19.96 -0.79
CA TYR A 81 12.40 18.63 -0.92
C TYR A 81 11.69 18.19 0.36
N ALA A 82 12.26 18.47 1.53
CA ALA A 82 11.62 18.19 2.81
C ALA A 82 10.30 18.96 3.01
N ARG A 83 10.18 20.18 2.47
CA ARG A 83 8.92 20.94 2.52
C ARG A 83 7.88 20.33 1.59
N GLU A 84 8.26 19.92 0.39
CA GLU A 84 7.39 19.25 -0.58
C GLU A 84 6.83 17.94 0.00
N LEU A 85 7.68 17.09 0.59
CA LEU A 85 7.24 15.90 1.33
C LEU A 85 6.32 16.26 2.50
N GLY A 86 6.62 17.36 3.20
CA GLY A 86 5.78 17.88 4.27
C GLY A 86 4.39 18.31 3.79
N ASP A 87 4.27 18.79 2.55
CA ASP A 87 3.00 19.12 1.92
C ASP A 87 2.19 17.85 1.62
N SER A 88 2.82 16.84 1.01
CA SER A 88 2.18 15.54 0.76
C SER A 88 1.69 14.88 2.05
N VAL A 89 2.47 14.93 3.14
CA VAL A 89 2.05 14.42 4.45
C VAL A 89 0.87 15.21 5.01
N ARG A 90 0.86 16.54 4.86
CA ARG A 90 -0.26 17.37 5.30
C ARG A 90 -1.53 17.05 4.53
N ASP A 91 -1.43 16.77 3.24
CA ASP A 91 -2.57 16.37 2.42
C ASP A 91 -3.08 14.98 2.79
N ALA A 92 -2.19 13.99 2.95
CA ALA A 92 -2.56 12.66 3.43
C ALA A 92 -3.29 12.71 4.79
N LYS A 93 -2.86 13.58 5.71
CA LYS A 93 -3.54 13.78 7.00
C LYS A 93 -4.98 14.28 6.88
N LYS A 94 -5.32 15.03 5.82
CA LYS A 94 -6.70 15.50 5.60
C LYS A 94 -7.64 14.32 5.32
N TYR A 95 -7.15 13.30 4.62
CA TYR A 95 -7.92 12.13 4.21
C TYR A 95 -7.75 10.93 5.17
N ALA A 96 -6.98 11.06 6.25
CA ALA A 96 -6.67 9.96 7.16
C ALA A 96 -7.93 9.33 7.80
N ALA A 97 -8.96 10.12 8.07
CA ALA A 97 -10.21 9.60 8.63
C ALA A 97 -10.96 8.70 7.62
N GLU A 98 -11.00 9.11 6.35
CA GLU A 98 -11.63 8.34 5.26
C GLU A 98 -10.85 7.05 5.02
N PHE A 99 -9.52 7.13 4.94
CA PHE A 99 -8.65 5.97 4.80
C PHE A 99 -8.87 4.91 5.90
N ILE A 100 -8.95 5.34 7.17
CA ILE A 100 -9.20 4.40 8.29
C ILE A 100 -10.62 3.82 8.24
N ALA A 101 -11.60 4.59 7.79
CA ALA A 101 -12.96 4.08 7.62
C ALA A 101 -13.03 3.01 6.52
N GLU A 102 -12.37 3.25 5.38
CA GLU A 102 -12.28 2.30 4.28
C GLU A 102 -11.53 1.02 4.67
N ALA A 103 -10.38 1.14 5.34
CA ALA A 103 -9.62 -0.02 5.80
C ALA A 103 -10.41 -0.90 6.77
N LYS A 104 -11.22 -0.30 7.67
CA LYS A 104 -12.10 -1.05 8.57
C LYS A 104 -13.24 -1.74 7.83
N ALA A 105 -13.87 -1.05 6.88
CA ALA A 105 -14.94 -1.62 6.08
C ALA A 105 -14.46 -2.82 5.25
N ALA A 106 -13.22 -2.78 4.73
CA ALA A 106 -12.61 -3.91 4.05
C ALA A 106 -12.43 -5.13 4.97
N GLN A 107 -12.02 -4.91 6.23
CA GLN A 107 -11.88 -5.98 7.22
C GLN A 107 -13.22 -6.60 7.62
N GLU A 108 -14.26 -5.79 7.80
CA GLU A 108 -15.61 -6.25 8.16
C GLU A 108 -16.26 -7.02 6.99
N GLY A 109 -16.00 -6.64 5.74
CA GLY A 109 -16.52 -7.34 4.55
C GLY A 109 -15.92 -8.73 4.32
N ASP A 110 -14.70 -8.98 4.80
CA ASP A 110 -14.05 -10.29 4.74
C ASP A 110 -14.55 -11.24 5.86
N GLU A 111 -15.10 -10.72 6.97
CA GLU A 111 -15.65 -11.53 8.07
C GLU A 111 -17.04 -12.12 7.75
N ASP A 112 -17.82 -11.49 6.88
CA ASP A 112 -19.18 -11.93 6.50
C ASP A 112 -19.19 -13.11 5.49
N GLU A 113 -18.06 -13.44 4.84
CA GLU A 113 -17.95 -14.58 3.90
C GLU A 113 -17.66 -15.93 4.58
N ASP A 114 -17.31 -15.96 5.87
CA ASP A 114 -16.95 -17.18 6.61
C ASP A 114 -18.08 -17.78 7.47
N GLU A 115 -19.24 -17.11 7.62
CA GLU A 115 -20.34 -17.59 8.48
C GLU A 115 -21.30 -18.60 7.83
N ASP A 116 -21.22 -18.86 6.51
CA ASP A 116 -22.15 -19.73 5.79
C ASP A 116 -21.75 -21.23 5.76
N ALA A 117 -20.75 -21.64 6.56
CA ALA A 117 -20.31 -23.04 6.69
C ALA A 117 -20.68 -23.70 8.03
N THR A 118 -21.83 -23.36 8.63
CA THR A 118 -22.44 -24.20 9.67
C THR A 118 -23.61 -25.00 9.09
N GLY A 119 -23.30 -26.21 8.65
CA GLY A 119 -24.28 -27.18 8.14
C GLY A 119 -25.38 -27.47 9.17
N PRO A 120 -26.61 -27.78 8.73
CA PRO A 120 -27.75 -27.94 9.63
C PRO A 120 -27.54 -29.12 10.56
N ASP A 121 -27.68 -28.86 11.86
CA ASP A 121 -27.68 -29.85 12.94
C ASP A 121 -28.62 -31.03 12.62
N GLU A 122 -28.08 -32.24 12.70
CA GLU A 122 -28.85 -33.48 12.76
C GLU A 122 -29.69 -33.50 14.05
N ASP A 123 -30.91 -32.99 14.00
CA ASP A 123 -31.91 -33.21 15.07
C ASP A 123 -32.62 -34.55 14.85
N GLY A 124 -32.19 -35.55 15.61
CA GLY A 124 -32.89 -36.80 15.77
C GLY A 124 -33.96 -36.73 16.86
N SER A 125 -35.23 -36.92 16.50
CA SER A 125 -36.22 -37.55 17.39
C SER A 125 -37.51 -37.91 16.63
N ASP A 126 -37.83 -39.21 16.55
CA ASP A 126 -39.08 -39.77 17.10
C ASP A 126 -39.32 -41.19 16.58
N GLY A 127 -38.76 -42.17 17.28
CA GLY A 127 -39.16 -43.57 17.20
C GLY A 127 -39.95 -43.96 18.45
N LYS A 128 -41.26 -43.75 18.44
CA LYS A 128 -42.19 -44.39 19.39
C LYS A 128 -42.32 -45.87 19.02
N ASP A 129 -42.16 -46.75 20.00
CA ASP A 129 -43.13 -47.81 20.35
C ASP A 129 -42.48 -48.88 21.23
N GLY A 130 -43.15 -49.18 22.37
CA GLY A 130 -42.91 -50.43 23.09
C GLY A 130 -42.89 -50.33 24.62
N ASP A 131 -44.05 -50.13 25.25
CA ASP A 131 -44.31 -50.61 26.61
C ASP A 131 -44.68 -52.11 26.51
N PRO A 132 -44.15 -53.00 27.37
CA PRO A 132 -45.04 -53.45 28.44
C PRO A 132 -44.36 -53.78 29.78
N LYS A 133 -44.96 -53.21 30.84
CA LYS A 133 -45.41 -53.87 32.09
C LYS A 133 -44.38 -54.33 33.13
N SER A 134 -44.43 -53.63 34.29
CA SER A 134 -44.75 -54.15 35.65
C SER A 134 -43.96 -55.39 36.14
N ARG A 135 -43.17 -55.36 37.24
CA ARG A 135 -43.48 -54.99 38.64
C ARG A 135 -42.20 -55.03 39.51
N PRO A 136 -42.19 -54.45 40.73
CA PRO A 136 -41.01 -54.33 41.57
C PRO A 136 -40.87 -55.44 42.65
N SER A 137 -39.63 -55.55 43.15
CA SER A 137 -39.09 -56.32 44.30
C SER A 137 -39.08 -57.84 44.19
#